data_AF-A0A7V6T8Y2-F1
#
_entry.id   AF-A0A7V6T8Y2-F1
#
_cell.length_a   1.000
_cell.length_b   1.000
_cell.length_c   1.000
_cell.angle_alpha   90.00
_cell.angle_beta   90.00
_cell.angle_gamma   90.00
#
_symmetry.space_group_name_H-M   'P 1'
#
loop_
_entity.id
_entity.type
_entity.pdbx_description
1 polymer ?
#
loop_
_entity_poly.entity_id
_entity_poly.type
_entity_poly.pdbx_seq_one_letter_code
_entity_poly.pdbx_strand_id
1 'polypeptide(L)'
;SCFDDNLTDLKHDNEVFSGCPGSRTIDLRDSEKTASVSHIADDVSISIKSQLKQWPVQLTLVPVNAPYFDGADLLITADCVAIAYPNYHLEMLKGKSVVMGCPKLDDGKNYVEKLSAIFKGNDLNSITVAYMEVPCCFGMVKMVEEALRRSGKNIPVKAVQIGIKGEIIN
;
A
#
# COMPACT_ATOMS: atom_id res chain seq x y z
N SER A 1 -13.10 7.00 -43.89
CA SER A 1 -12.32 5.82 -43.45
C SER A 1 -12.62 5.60 -42.00
N CYS A 2 -13.44 4.59 -41.75
CA CYS A 2 -13.98 4.22 -40.45
C CYS A 2 -12.87 3.79 -39.49
N PHE A 3 -12.90 4.30 -38.27
CA PHE A 3 -12.63 3.53 -37.06
C PHE A 3 -13.65 4.01 -36.02
N ASP A 4 -14.46 3.06 -35.56
CA ASP A 4 -15.74 3.25 -34.90
C ASP A 4 -15.62 3.78 -33.46
N ASP A 5 -16.42 4.82 -33.18
CA ASP A 5 -16.88 5.21 -31.85
C ASP A 5 -17.83 4.15 -31.29
N ASN A 6 -17.29 3.12 -30.64
CA ASN A 6 -18.07 2.17 -29.85
C ASN A 6 -17.45 1.96 -28.47
N LEU A 7 -17.66 2.95 -27.60
CA LEU A 7 -17.63 2.75 -26.15
C LEU A 7 -19.05 2.90 -25.62
N THR A 8 -19.88 1.89 -25.90
CA THR A 8 -21.25 1.78 -25.40
C THR A 8 -21.26 1.61 -23.88
N ASP A 9 -21.67 2.68 -23.20
CA ASP A 9 -22.70 2.71 -22.14
C ASP A 9 -22.60 1.62 -21.04
N LEU A 10 -21.71 1.86 -20.06
CA LEU A 10 -21.76 1.17 -18.77
C LEU A 10 -22.83 1.80 -17.89
N LYS A 11 -24.09 1.41 -18.10
CA LYS A 11 -25.17 1.69 -17.14
C LYS A 11 -24.90 0.92 -15.84
N HIS A 12 -24.82 1.64 -14.73
CA HIS A 12 -24.92 1.07 -13.39
C HIS A 12 -25.94 1.91 -12.62
N ASP A 13 -27.12 1.33 -12.41
CA ASP A 13 -28.06 1.81 -11.40
C ASP A 13 -27.54 1.38 -10.03
N ASN A 14 -26.98 2.34 -9.28
CA ASN A 14 -26.78 2.28 -7.84
C ASN A 14 -26.48 3.71 -7.33
N GLU A 15 -27.01 4.05 -6.15
CA GLU A 15 -26.95 5.38 -5.51
C GLU A 15 -25.73 6.20 -5.93
N VAL A 16 -25.98 7.31 -6.65
CA VAL A 16 -24.95 8.19 -7.20
C VAL A 16 -24.30 8.98 -6.07
N PHE A 17 -23.29 8.39 -5.44
CA PHE A 17 -22.32 9.13 -4.66
C PHE A 17 -21.36 9.85 -5.61
N SER A 18 -21.46 11.18 -5.67
CA SER A 18 -20.60 12.02 -6.49
C SER A 18 -19.22 12.19 -5.86
N GLY A 19 -18.30 11.26 -6.11
CA GLY A 19 -16.89 11.38 -5.71
C GLY A 19 -16.00 10.34 -6.38
N CYS A 20 -14.75 10.69 -6.68
CA CYS A 20 -13.78 9.74 -7.22
C CYS A 20 -13.50 8.66 -6.16
N PRO A 21 -13.65 7.36 -6.46
CA PRO A 21 -13.33 6.28 -5.51
C PRO A 21 -11.90 6.38 -4.96
N GLY A 22 -10.98 7.00 -5.70
CA GLY A 22 -9.59 7.22 -5.29
C GLY A 22 -9.41 8.01 -4.00
N SER A 23 -10.38 8.81 -3.57
CA SER A 23 -10.33 9.56 -2.30
C SER A 23 -11.27 9.00 -1.23
N ARG A 24 -12.04 7.95 -1.54
CA ARG A 24 -12.98 7.34 -0.61
C ARG A 24 -12.28 6.33 0.29
N THR A 25 -12.35 6.53 1.60
CA THR A 25 -11.91 5.54 2.58
C THR A 25 -12.84 4.33 2.55
N ILE A 26 -12.27 3.15 2.30
CA ILE A 26 -12.96 1.86 2.26
C ILE A 26 -12.13 0.88 3.11
N ASP A 27 -12.81 0.21 4.03
CA ASP A 27 -12.25 -0.90 4.80
C ASP A 27 -12.62 -2.22 4.11
N LEU A 28 -11.62 -3.04 3.80
CA LEU A 28 -11.75 -4.30 3.06
C LEU A 28 -11.45 -5.53 3.93
N ARG A 29 -11.26 -5.34 5.25
CA ARG A 29 -10.92 -6.42 6.20
C ARG A 29 -11.95 -7.55 6.21
N ASP A 30 -13.22 -7.23 5.96
CA ASP A 30 -14.34 -8.19 5.99
C ASP A 30 -14.64 -8.84 4.62
N SER A 31 -13.84 -8.60 3.57
CA SER A 31 -14.10 -9.21 2.27
C SER A 31 -13.75 -10.70 2.26
N GLU A 32 -14.79 -11.55 2.21
CA GLU A 32 -14.62 -12.97 1.91
C GLU A 32 -14.10 -13.12 0.47
N LYS A 33 -12.91 -13.70 0.33
CA LYS A 33 -12.29 -14.03 -0.96
C LYS A 33 -11.60 -15.37 -0.79
N THR A 34 -11.72 -16.25 -1.77
CA THR A 34 -11.22 -17.63 -1.72
C THR A 34 -10.06 -17.77 -2.71
N ALA A 35 -8.94 -18.34 -2.27
CA ALA A 35 -7.86 -18.72 -3.19
C ALA A 35 -8.28 -19.96 -3.98
N SER A 36 -7.85 -20.06 -5.24
CA SER A 36 -8.12 -21.23 -6.08
C SER A 36 -6.93 -21.57 -6.95
N VAL A 37 -6.77 -22.85 -7.22
CA VAL A 37 -5.80 -23.37 -8.18
C VAL A 37 -6.61 -24.07 -9.26
N SER A 38 -6.39 -23.69 -10.51
CA SER A 38 -7.01 -24.33 -11.67
C SER A 38 -5.94 -24.79 -12.65
N HIS A 39 -6.13 -26.00 -13.18
CA HIS A 39 -5.35 -26.51 -14.29
C HIS A 39 -6.09 -26.14 -15.58
N ILE A 40 -5.44 -25.40 -16.48
CA ILE A 40 -5.99 -25.06 -17.78
C ILE A 40 -4.99 -25.60 -18.80
N ALA A 41 -5.37 -26.66 -19.52
CA ALA A 41 -4.65 -27.23 -20.68
C ALA A 41 -3.11 -27.07 -20.64
N ASP A 42 -2.44 -27.94 -19.86
CA ASP A 42 -0.99 -28.00 -19.64
C ASP A 42 -0.34 -26.79 -18.93
N ASP A 43 -1.12 -25.76 -18.57
CA ASP A 43 -0.68 -24.64 -17.74
C ASP A 43 -1.25 -24.71 -16.30
N VAL A 44 -0.43 -24.27 -15.34
CA VAL A 44 -0.83 -24.07 -13.94
C VAL A 44 -1.25 -22.62 -13.75
N SER A 45 -2.55 -22.39 -13.53
CA SER A 45 -3.05 -21.07 -13.13
C SER A 45 -3.18 -21.01 -11.60
N ILE A 46 -2.45 -20.08 -10.98
CA ILE A 46 -2.48 -19.83 -9.54
C ILE A 46 -3.24 -18.53 -9.30
N SER A 47 -4.37 -18.59 -8.60
CA SER A 47 -5.09 -17.41 -8.14
C SER A 47 -4.79 -17.14 -6.67
N ILE A 48 -4.04 -16.06 -6.41
CA ILE A 48 -3.77 -15.60 -5.05
C ILE A 48 -4.89 -14.69 -4.55
N LYS A 49 -5.36 -14.94 -3.33
CA LYS A 49 -6.29 -14.03 -2.65
C LYS A 49 -5.60 -12.68 -2.44
N SER A 50 -6.25 -11.59 -2.87
CA SER A 50 -5.79 -10.24 -2.55
C SER A 50 -5.66 -10.06 -1.03
N GLN A 51 -4.50 -9.59 -0.59
CA GLN A 51 -4.21 -9.30 0.81
C GLN A 51 -4.46 -7.83 1.19
N LEU A 52 -5.00 -7.02 0.27
CA LEU A 52 -5.30 -5.62 0.53
C LEU A 52 -6.45 -5.48 1.53
N LYS A 53 -6.22 -4.73 2.61
CA LYS A 53 -7.19 -4.54 3.70
C LYS A 53 -7.92 -3.20 3.65
N GLN A 54 -7.47 -2.25 2.84
CA GLN A 54 -8.03 -0.91 2.82
C GLN A 54 -7.77 -0.17 1.49
N TRP A 55 -8.54 0.88 1.26
CA TRP A 55 -8.37 1.84 0.18
C TRP A 55 -8.71 3.26 0.67
N PRO A 56 -8.04 4.34 0.19
CA PRO A 56 -6.88 4.35 -0.70
C PRO A 56 -5.60 3.85 -0.01
N VAL A 57 -4.54 3.65 -0.80
CA VAL A 57 -3.21 3.21 -0.27
C VAL A 57 -2.14 4.29 -0.35
N GLN A 58 -2.35 5.33 -1.16
CA GLN A 58 -1.39 6.41 -1.34
C GLN A 58 -1.30 7.25 -0.05
N LEU A 59 -0.08 7.46 0.46
CA LEU A 59 0.17 8.15 1.74
C LEU A 59 -0.48 9.54 1.77
N THR A 60 -0.44 10.25 0.65
CA THR A 60 -1.07 11.57 0.50
C THR A 60 -2.59 11.52 0.67
N LEU A 61 -3.25 10.41 0.33
CA LEU A 61 -4.70 10.28 0.32
C LEU A 61 -5.27 9.63 1.59
N VAL A 62 -4.51 8.78 2.28
CA VAL A 62 -5.03 8.08 3.46
C VAL A 62 -5.39 9.06 4.60
N PRO A 63 -6.54 8.90 5.28
CA PRO A 63 -6.84 9.67 6.48
C PRO A 63 -5.92 9.29 7.64
N VAL A 64 -5.55 10.27 8.47
CA VAL A 64 -4.64 10.05 9.61
C VAL A 64 -5.21 9.10 10.66
N ASN A 65 -6.52 9.20 10.94
CA ASN A 65 -7.21 8.44 11.98
C ASN A 65 -8.12 7.36 11.38
N ALA A 66 -7.66 6.70 10.32
CA ALA A 66 -8.44 5.65 9.67
C ALA A 66 -8.53 4.40 10.58
N PRO A 67 -9.70 3.73 10.64
CA PRO A 67 -9.94 2.64 11.61
C PRO A 67 -9.08 1.40 11.38
N TYR A 68 -8.47 1.25 10.20
CA TYR A 68 -7.56 0.17 9.89
C TYR A 68 -6.13 0.39 10.44
N PHE A 69 -5.83 1.54 11.06
CA PHE A 69 -4.54 1.75 11.73
C PHE A 69 -4.55 1.32 13.20
N ASP A 70 -5.71 1.14 13.82
CA ASP A 70 -5.79 0.71 15.20
C ASP A 70 -5.29 -0.73 15.37
N GLY A 71 -4.31 -0.94 16.26
CA GLY A 71 -3.66 -2.23 16.50
C GLY A 71 -3.00 -2.84 15.26
N ALA A 72 -2.60 -2.02 14.27
CA ALA A 72 -2.12 -2.52 12.99
C ALA A 72 -0.61 -2.79 12.96
N ASP A 73 -0.20 -3.80 12.22
CA ASP A 73 1.13 -3.85 11.61
C ASP A 73 1.11 -2.96 10.36
N LEU A 74 1.91 -1.89 10.34
CA LEU A 74 1.94 -0.94 9.24
C LEU A 74 3.06 -1.27 8.25
N LEU A 75 2.72 -1.36 6.98
CA LEU A 75 3.65 -1.40 5.85
C LEU A 75 3.72 -0.01 5.21
N ILE A 76 4.92 0.56 5.18
CA ILE A 76 5.24 1.78 4.43
C ILE A 76 6.07 1.33 3.24
N THR A 77 5.52 1.42 2.03
CA THR A 77 6.16 0.86 0.83
C THR A 77 6.49 1.94 -0.19
N ALA A 78 7.63 1.79 -0.86
CA ALA A 78 7.88 2.52 -2.09
C ALA A 78 6.97 2.00 -3.23
N ASP A 79 6.51 2.89 -4.13
CA ASP A 79 5.66 2.51 -5.27
C ASP A 79 6.25 1.35 -6.09
N CYS A 80 7.54 1.43 -6.41
CA CYS A 80 8.22 0.43 -7.23
C CYS A 80 8.27 -0.95 -6.57
N VAL A 81 8.18 -1.05 -5.23
CA VAL A 81 8.30 -2.34 -4.53
C VAL A 81 7.12 -3.24 -4.84
N ALA A 82 5.90 -2.70 -4.91
CA ALA A 82 4.70 -3.49 -5.20
C ALA A 82 4.72 -4.12 -6.60
N ILE A 83 5.49 -3.53 -7.51
CA ILE A 83 5.69 -4.03 -8.89
C ILE A 83 6.93 -4.91 -9.00
N ALA A 84 8.04 -4.51 -8.36
CA ALA A 84 9.31 -5.20 -8.48
C ALA A 84 9.34 -6.51 -7.67
N TYR A 85 8.67 -6.56 -6.51
CA TYR A 85 8.71 -7.72 -5.63
C TYR A 85 7.57 -8.70 -5.95
N PRO A 86 7.84 -9.88 -6.56
CA PRO A 86 6.78 -10.74 -7.08
C PRO A 86 5.82 -11.25 -6.00
N ASN A 87 6.33 -11.49 -4.79
CA ASN A 87 5.54 -12.04 -3.69
C ASN A 87 4.98 -10.97 -2.72
N TYR A 88 4.82 -9.73 -3.20
CA TYR A 88 4.40 -8.58 -2.39
C TYR A 88 3.14 -8.84 -1.57
N HIS A 89 2.09 -9.37 -2.18
CA HIS A 89 0.85 -9.59 -1.45
C HIS A 89 1.01 -10.59 -0.30
N LEU A 90 1.73 -11.70 -0.50
CA LEU A 90 1.79 -12.78 0.48
C LEU A 90 2.82 -12.54 1.57
N GLU A 91 3.95 -11.91 1.26
CA GLU A 91 5.07 -11.75 2.21
C GLU A 91 5.19 -10.34 2.78
N MET A 92 4.74 -9.30 2.07
CA MET A 92 4.80 -7.92 2.55
C MET A 92 3.45 -7.46 3.09
N LEU A 93 2.40 -7.56 2.26
CA LEU A 93 1.11 -6.94 2.56
C LEU A 93 0.24 -7.78 3.52
N LYS A 94 0.40 -9.11 3.49
CA LYS A 94 -0.45 -10.02 4.27
C LYS A 94 -0.45 -9.66 5.75
N GLY A 95 -1.66 -9.43 6.27
CA GLY A 95 -1.88 -9.08 7.68
C GLY A 95 -1.69 -7.59 8.00
N LYS A 96 -1.13 -6.78 7.09
CA LYS A 96 -0.72 -5.40 7.36
C LYS A 96 -1.70 -4.38 6.77
N SER A 97 -1.76 -3.22 7.42
CA SER A 97 -2.27 -1.99 6.79
C SER A 97 -1.12 -1.37 6.00
N VAL A 98 -1.41 -0.68 4.91
CA VAL A 98 -0.40 -0.16 3.97
C VAL A 98 -0.56 1.33 3.68
N VAL A 99 0.58 2.03 3.63
CA VAL A 99 0.71 3.31 2.97
C VAL A 99 1.83 3.23 1.94
N MET A 100 1.60 3.86 0.79
CA MET A 100 2.44 3.76 -0.40
C MET A 100 2.84 5.15 -0.87
N GLY A 101 4.06 5.29 -1.40
CA GLY A 101 4.53 6.54 -1.99
C GLY A 101 5.92 6.46 -2.61
N CYS A 102 6.35 7.50 -3.32
CA CYS A 102 7.68 7.61 -3.91
C CYS A 102 8.40 8.88 -3.42
N PRO A 103 9.46 8.77 -2.59
CA PRO A 103 10.15 9.92 -2.02
C PRO A 103 10.84 10.82 -3.06
N LYS A 104 10.97 10.35 -4.31
CA LYS A 104 11.52 11.13 -5.43
C LYS A 104 10.46 12.01 -6.12
N LEU A 105 9.23 11.52 -6.20
CA LEU A 105 8.15 12.17 -6.94
C LEU A 105 7.26 13.01 -6.01
N ASP A 106 7.17 12.60 -4.75
CA ASP A 106 6.34 13.24 -3.74
C ASP A 106 7.11 14.24 -2.89
N ASP A 107 6.39 15.12 -2.21
CA ASP A 107 6.98 16.04 -1.23
C ASP A 107 7.33 15.31 0.07
N GLY A 108 8.62 15.03 0.25
CA GLY A 108 9.15 14.35 1.43
C GLY A 108 8.87 15.05 2.77
N LYS A 109 8.67 16.38 2.79
CA LYS A 109 8.29 17.07 4.04
C LYS A 109 6.86 16.72 4.44
N ASN A 110 5.95 16.61 3.47
CA ASN A 110 4.57 16.21 3.72
C ASN A 110 4.49 14.76 4.22
N TYR A 111 5.43 13.90 3.83
CA TYR A 111 5.50 12.52 4.31
C TYR A 111 5.84 12.44 5.78
N VAL A 112 6.85 13.19 6.23
CA VAL A 112 7.26 13.21 7.64
C VAL A 112 6.11 13.70 8.54
N GLU A 113 5.46 14.79 8.17
CA GLU A 113 4.33 15.33 8.94
C GLU A 113 3.15 14.37 8.98
N LYS A 114 2.77 13.80 7.84
CA LYS A 114 1.63 12.90 7.75
C LYS A 114 1.87 11.57 8.48
N LEU A 115 3.05 10.98 8.32
CA LEU A 115 3.44 9.79 9.06
C LEU A 115 3.52 10.07 10.55
N SER A 116 4.06 11.22 10.97
CA SER A 116 4.13 11.58 12.39
C SER A 116 2.74 11.70 13.00
N ALA A 117 1.79 12.29 12.27
CA ALA A 117 0.39 12.37 12.68
C ALA A 117 -0.26 10.98 12.78
N ILE A 118 -0.02 10.10 11.81
CA ILE A 118 -0.52 8.70 11.83
C ILE A 118 0.05 7.98 13.05
N PHE A 119 1.36 8.03 13.28
CA PHE A 119 1.98 7.33 14.41
C PHE A 119 1.49 7.87 15.74
N LYS A 120 1.35 9.20 15.87
CA LYS A 120 0.89 9.83 17.12
C LYS A 120 -0.57 9.49 17.46
N GLY A 121 -1.44 9.44 16.44
CA GLY A 121 -2.88 9.26 16.61
C GLY A 121 -3.36 7.82 16.70
N ASN A 122 -2.49 6.82 16.45
CA ASN A 122 -2.87 5.41 16.40
C ASN A 122 -1.92 4.54 17.23
N ASP A 123 -2.40 3.39 17.68
CA ASP A 123 -1.60 2.39 18.39
C ASP A 123 -1.16 1.28 17.44
N LEU A 124 0.01 1.48 16.81
CA LEU A 124 0.60 0.53 15.87
C LEU A 124 1.44 -0.53 16.60
N ASN A 125 1.34 -1.79 16.17
CA ASN A 125 2.14 -2.89 16.71
C ASN A 125 3.57 -2.88 16.16
N SER A 126 3.72 -2.61 14.87
CA SER A 126 5.03 -2.58 14.19
C SER A 126 4.98 -1.73 12.91
N ILE A 127 6.15 -1.30 12.45
CA ILE A 127 6.33 -0.62 11.17
C ILE A 127 7.32 -1.44 10.33
N THR A 128 6.93 -1.78 9.10
CA THR A 128 7.82 -2.32 8.07
C THR A 128 7.99 -1.27 6.98
N VAL A 129 9.24 -0.90 6.65
CA VAL A 129 9.57 0.01 5.57
C VAL A 129 10.15 -0.79 4.41
N ALA A 130 9.40 -0.95 3.33
CA ALA A 130 9.85 -1.66 2.14
C ALA A 130 10.29 -0.64 1.07
N TYR A 131 11.54 -0.69 0.65
CA TYR A 131 12.14 0.33 -0.21
C TYR A 131 13.10 -0.30 -1.22
N MET A 132 13.33 0.37 -2.35
CA MET A 132 14.23 -0.15 -3.39
C MET A 132 15.71 0.14 -3.06
N GLU A 133 16.63 -0.65 -3.64
CA GLU A 133 18.09 -0.46 -3.47
C GLU A 133 18.64 0.85 -4.03
N VAL A 134 17.87 1.51 -4.89
CA VAL A 134 18.28 2.75 -5.56
C VAL A 134 18.38 3.93 -4.58
N PRO A 135 19.30 4.87 -4.82
CA PRO A 135 19.62 5.96 -3.89
C PRO A 135 18.41 6.81 -3.49
N CYS A 136 17.44 6.99 -4.39
CA CYS A 136 16.25 7.78 -4.10
C CYS A 136 15.35 7.18 -3.02
N CYS A 137 15.37 5.86 -2.81
CA CYS A 137 14.46 5.20 -1.87
C CYS A 137 14.98 5.16 -0.42
N PHE A 138 16.28 5.36 -0.17
CA PHE A 138 16.82 5.46 1.20
C PHE A 138 16.23 6.63 2.00
N GLY A 139 15.81 7.71 1.31
CA GLY A 139 15.14 8.84 1.93
C GLY A 139 13.87 8.44 2.69
N MET A 140 13.15 7.41 2.22
CA MET A 140 11.94 6.92 2.88
C MET A 140 12.22 6.39 4.29
N VAL A 141 13.30 5.62 4.47
CA VAL A 141 13.70 5.09 5.79
C VAL A 141 13.95 6.25 6.75
N LYS A 142 14.68 7.28 6.30
CA LYS A 142 14.97 8.47 7.12
C LYS A 142 13.73 9.29 7.46
N MET A 143 12.77 9.40 6.53
CA MET A 143 11.50 10.06 6.80
C MET A 143 10.68 9.32 7.86
N VAL A 144 10.68 7.98 7.81
CA VAL A 144 9.98 7.15 8.81
C VAL A 144 10.63 7.27 10.19
N GLU A 145 11.96 7.18 10.28
CA GLU A 145 12.72 7.38 11.52
C GLU A 145 12.40 8.74 12.16
N GLU A 146 12.42 9.81 11.36
CA GLU A 146 12.13 11.16 11.83
C GLU A 146 10.66 11.33 12.23
N ALA A 147 9.72 10.80 11.46
CA ALA A 147 8.30 10.82 11.78
C ALA A 147 7.99 10.10 13.10
N LEU A 148 8.64 8.95 13.33
CA LEU A 148 8.52 8.19 14.57
C LEU A 148 9.08 9.00 15.74
N ARG A 149 10.28 9.59 15.60
CA ARG A 149 10.86 10.47 16.60
C ARG A 149 9.93 11.64 16.96
N ARG A 150 9.33 12.30 15.96
CA ARG A 150 8.39 13.41 16.16
C ARG A 150 7.08 12.98 16.81
N SER A 151 6.63 11.76 16.56
CA SER A 151 5.38 11.23 17.13
C SER A 151 5.45 11.01 18.63
N GLY A 152 6.66 10.81 19.18
CA GLY A 152 6.90 10.45 20.58
C GLY A 152 6.53 9.01 20.92
N LYS A 153 6.14 8.18 19.94
CA LYS A 153 5.84 6.75 20.12
C LYS A 153 7.11 5.91 20.05
N ASN A 154 7.07 4.74 20.68
CA ASN A 154 8.11 3.72 20.60
C ASN A 154 7.57 2.49 19.88
N ILE A 155 7.70 2.46 18.55
CA ILE A 155 7.15 1.40 17.69
C ILE A 155 8.34 0.65 17.04
N PRO A 156 8.37 -0.70 17.09
CA PRO A 156 9.40 -1.47 16.40
C PRO A 156 9.41 -1.20 14.89
N VAL A 157 10.58 -0.87 14.32
CA VAL A 157 10.75 -0.61 12.88
C VAL A 157 11.65 -1.67 12.26
N LYS A 158 11.20 -2.24 11.14
CA LYS A 158 11.99 -3.12 10.27
C LYS A 158 12.11 -2.49 8.88
N ALA A 159 13.32 -2.33 8.37
CA ALA A 159 13.57 -1.93 6.99
C ALA A 159 13.79 -3.18 6.12
N VAL A 160 13.23 -3.20 4.91
CA VAL A 160 13.41 -4.28 3.93
C VAL A 160 13.79 -3.67 2.59
N GLN A 161 14.99 -3.97 2.13
CA GLN A 161 15.52 -3.46 0.86
C GLN A 161 15.20 -4.45 -0.26
N ILE A 162 14.70 -3.94 -1.38
CA ILE A 162 14.37 -4.71 -2.59
C ILE A 162 15.30 -4.32 -3.72
N GLY A 163 15.94 -5.31 -4.33
CA GLY A 163 16.79 -5.13 -5.51
C GLY A 163 15.99 -4.75 -6.75
N ILE A 164 16.65 -4.15 -7.73
CA ILE A 164 16.01 -3.83 -9.02
C ILE A 164 15.58 -5.08 -9.79
N LYS A 165 16.05 -6.27 -9.41
CA LYS A 165 15.62 -7.56 -9.98
C LYS A 165 14.55 -8.26 -9.14
N GLY A 166 14.04 -7.61 -8.08
CA GLY A 166 12.92 -8.11 -7.28
C GLY A 166 13.30 -9.08 -6.16
N GLU A 167 14.58 -9.18 -5.82
CA GLU A 167 15.08 -9.92 -4.67
C GLU A 167 15.08 -9.07 -3.39
N ILE A 168 14.98 -9.71 -2.22
CA ILE A 168 15.27 -9.03 -0.95
C ILE A 168 16.80 -8.96 -0.79
N ILE A 169 17.31 -7.77 -0.48
CA ILE A 169 18.72 -7.52 -0.20
C ILE A 169 18.88 -7.42 1.32
N ASN A 170 19.80 -8.23 1.86
CA ASN A 170 20.12 -8.31 3.29
C ASN A 170 21.05 -7.18 3.74
#